data_AF-A0A351Y7G3-F1
#
_entry.id   AF-A0A351Y7G3-F1
#
_cell.length_a   1.000
_cell.length_b   1.000
_cell.length_c   1.000
_cell.angle_alpha   90.00
_cell.angle_beta   90.00
_cell.angle_gamma   90.00
#
_symmetry.space_group_name_H-M   'P 1'
#
loop_
_entity.id
_entity.type
_entity.pdbx_description
1 polymer ?
#
loop_
_entity_poly.entity_id
_entity_poly.type
_entity_poly.pdbx_seq_one_letter_code
_entity_poly.pdbx_strand_id
1 'polypeptide(L)' 'MLKKYITRFGDIKPREYTFNAVGTQKKLKKVILRARELGFIAYKK' A
#
# COMPACT_ATOMS: atom_id res chain seq x y z
N MET A 1 -6.34 -7.11 -5.27
CA MET A 1 -4.88 -7.24 -5.44
C MET A 1 -4.07 -6.33 -4.50
N LEU A 2 -4.38 -5.03 -4.33
CA LEU A 2 -3.61 -4.10 -3.47
C LEU A 2 -3.72 -4.35 -1.95
N LYS A 3 -4.84 -4.92 -1.48
CA LYS A 3 -5.06 -5.26 -0.06
C LYS A 3 -3.95 -6.12 0.56
N LYS A 4 -3.21 -6.92 -0.24
CA LYS A 4 -2.10 -7.75 0.26
C LYS A 4 -0.90 -6.94 0.77
N TYR A 5 -0.76 -5.70 0.30
CA TYR A 5 0.28 -4.76 0.69
C TYR A 5 -0.17 -3.79 1.78
N ILE A 6 -1.31 -4.07 2.42
CA ILE A 6 -1.90 -3.23 3.45
C ILE A 6 -2.01 -4.05 4.74
N THR A 7 -1.76 -3.44 5.88
CA THR A 7 -1.92 -4.04 7.21
C THR A 7 -3.41 -4.15 7.56
N ARG A 8 -3.74 -4.85 8.66
CA ARG A 8 -5.11 -4.91 9.17
C ARG A 8 -5.68 -3.51 9.48
N PHE A 9 -4.82 -2.56 9.82
CA PHE A 9 -5.20 -1.19 10.22
C PHE A 9 -5.34 -0.21 9.05
N GLY A 10 -5.02 -0.66 7.83
CA GLY A 10 -5.06 0.19 6.65
C GLY A 10 -3.71 0.78 6.26
N ASP A 11 -2.65 0.59 7.03
CA ASP A 11 -1.31 1.09 6.71
C ASP A 11 -0.64 0.30 5.59
N ILE A 12 0.27 0.94 4.87
CA ILE A 12 1.05 0.26 3.82
C ILE A 12 2.12 -0.61 4.49
N LYS A 13 2.17 -1.90 4.15
CA LYS A 13 3.16 -2.82 4.70
C LYS A 13 4.59 -2.34 4.39
N PRO A 14 5.48 -2.30 5.40
CA PRO A 14 6.90 -2.00 5.19
C PRO A 14 7.57 -2.95 4.20
N ARG A 15 8.65 -2.49 3.57
CA ARG A 15 9.41 -3.28 2.58
C ARG A 15 9.88 -4.62 3.16
N GLU A 16 10.33 -4.61 4.42
CA GLU A 16 10.81 -5.79 5.14
C GLU A 16 9.84 -6.98 5.07
N TYR A 17 8.53 -6.73 5.15
CA TYR A 17 7.51 -7.78 5.10
C TYR A 17 6.99 -8.10 3.70
N THR A 18 7.41 -7.33 2.69
CA THR A 18 6.96 -7.50 1.30
C THR A 18 8.07 -7.99 0.39
N PHE A 19 9.33 -7.91 0.84
CA PHE A 19 10.55 -8.30 0.12
C PHE A 19 10.69 -7.69 -1.29
N ASN A 20 9.97 -6.62 -1.56
CA ASN A 20 10.01 -5.92 -2.84
C ASN A 20 11.34 -5.16 -3.03
N ALA A 21 11.75 -5.00 -4.29
CA ALA A 21 12.76 -4.01 -4.65
C ALA A 21 12.31 -2.59 -4.24
N VAL A 22 13.26 -1.71 -3.94
CA VAL A 22 12.98 -0.33 -3.49
C VAL A 22 12.14 0.43 -4.54
N GLY A 23 12.46 0.27 -5.82
CA GLY A 23 11.70 0.88 -6.92
C GLY A 23 10.25 0.42 -6.96
N THR A 24 10.02 -0.88 -6.78
CA THR A 24 8.66 -1.47 -6.72
C THR A 24 7.88 -0.96 -5.51
N GLN A 25 8.51 -0.87 -4.34
CA GLN A 25 7.87 -0.35 -3.14
C GLN A 25 7.45 1.13 -3.28
N LYS A 26 8.29 1.95 -3.91
CA LYS A 26 7.97 3.36 -4.23
C LYS A 26 6.77 3.47 -5.17
N LYS A 27 6.72 2.63 -6.23
CA LYS A 27 5.57 2.58 -7.15
C LYS A 27 4.29 2.15 -6.43
N LEU A 28 4.35 1.07 -5.63
CA LEU A 28 3.23 0.59 -4.82
C LEU A 28 2.69 1.67 -3.89
N LYS A 29 3.57 2.40 -3.19
CA LYS A 29 3.16 3.49 -2.30
C LYS A 29 2.38 4.56 -3.05
N LYS A 30 2.85 5.01 -4.22
CA LYS A 30 2.11 5.98 -5.07
C LYS A 30 0.75 5.45 -5.51
N VAL A 31 0.68 4.20 -5.97
CA VAL A 31 -0.58 3.60 -6.43
C VAL A 31 -1.58 3.45 -5.29
N ILE A 32 -1.14 3.03 -4.10
CA ILE A 32 -2.04 2.90 -2.93
C ILE A 32 -2.54 4.27 -2.48
N LEU A 33 -1.68 5.30 -2.46
CA LEU A 33 -2.10 6.67 -2.14
C LEU A 33 -3.15 7.17 -3.14
N ARG A 34 -2.93 6.95 -4.45
CA ARG A 34 -3.89 7.32 -5.49
C ARG A 34 -5.22 6.58 -5.35
N ALA A 35 -5.17 5.29 -5.02
CA ALA A 35 -6.37 4.50 -4.77
C ALA A 35 -7.15 4.99 -3.54
N ARG A 36 -6.47 5.56 -2.53
CA ARG A 36 -7.11 6.18 -1.37
C ARG A 36 -7.78 7.50 -1.73
N GLU A 37 -7.11 8.34 -2.53
CA GLU A 37 -7.68 9.60 -3.04
C GLU A 37 -8.97 9.36 -3.84
N LEU A 38 -9.03 8.26 -4.58
CA LEU A 38 -10.20 7.87 -5.38
C LEU A 38 -11.27 7.10 -4.58
N GLY A 39 -11.08 6.90 -3.28
CA GLY A 39 -12.06 6.22 -2.42
C GLY A 39 -12.10 4.69 -2.55
N PHE A 40 -11.20 4.07 -3.32
CA PHE A 40 -11.13 2.59 -3.45
C PHE A 40 -10.54 1.90 -2.22
N ILE A 41 -9.74 2.62 -1.41
CA ILE A 41 -9.07 2.11 -0.23
C ILE A 41 -9.21 3.13 0.91
N ALA A 42 -9.64 2.70 2.09
CA ALA A 42 -9.71 3.57 3.25
C ALA A 42 -8.30 3.93 3.77
N TYR A 43 -8.12 5.15 4.27
CA TYR A 43 -6.87 5.59 4.90
C TYR A 43 -6.59 4.85 6.21
N LYS A 44 -7.66 4.57 6.97
CA LYS A 44 -7.64 3.84 8.22
C LYS A 44 -8.94 3.04 8.33
N LYS A 45 -8.89 1.89 8.98
CA LYS A 45 -10.06 1.05 9.23
C LYS A 45 -10.81 1.49 10.48
#